data_AF-A0A382IQL7-F1
#
_entry.id   AF-A0A382IQL7-F1
#
_cell.length_a   1.000
_cell.length_b   1.000
_cell.length_c   1.000
_cell.angle_alpha   90.00
_cell.angle_beta   90.00
_cell.angle_gamma   90.00
#
_symmetry.space_group_name_H-M   'P 1'
#
loop_
_entity.id
_entity.type
_entity.pdbx_description
1 polymer ?
#
loop_
_entity_poly.entity_id
_entity_poly.type
_entity_poly.pdbx_seq_one_letter_code
_entity_poly.pdbx_strand_id
1 'polypeptide(L)' 'MLEASHRIGGRAHTEYPPDGAPFDLGCHWLHSASINPFVPVAEEFGFRYQQRTDFGR' A
#
# COMPACT_ATOMS: atom_id res chain seq x y z
N MET A 1 9.62 19.47 -9.24
CA MET A 1 9.60 18.03 -9.57
C MET A 1 9.10 17.89 -11.01
N LEU A 2 9.77 17.08 -11.83
CA LEU A 2 9.32 16.78 -13.20
C LEU A 2 9.03 15.28 -13.27
N GLU A 3 7.78 14.92 -13.58
CA GLU A 3 7.30 13.54 -13.71
C GLU A 3 7.04 13.25 -15.20
N ALA A 4 7.48 12.09 -15.69
CA ALA A 4 7.36 11.72 -17.09
C ALA A 4 6.00 11.08 -17.40
N SER A 5 5.41 10.42 -16.41
CA SER A 5 4.09 9.80 -16.51
C SER A 5 2.96 10.83 -16.40
N HIS A 6 1.77 10.42 -16.83
CA HIS A 6 0.54 11.19 -16.65
C HIS A 6 0.00 11.15 -15.21
N ARG A 7 0.67 10.39 -14.32
CA ARG A 7 0.30 10.23 -12.90
C ARG A 7 1.54 10.20 -12.02
N ILE A 8 1.41 10.70 -10.81
CA ILE A 8 2.44 10.56 -9.77
C ILE A 8 2.49 9.13 -9.21
N GLY A 9 3.50 8.84 -8.39
CA GLY A 9 3.59 7.60 -7.60
C GLY A 9 4.49 6.52 -8.20
N GLY A 10 4.88 6.63 -9.48
CA GLY A 10 5.77 5.67 -10.13
C GLY A 10 5.20 4.25 -10.07
N ARG A 11 5.88 3.34 -9.36
CA ARG A 11 5.45 1.95 -9.18
C ARG A 11 4.30 1.78 -8.16
N ALA A 12 3.93 2.81 -7.41
CA ALA A 12 2.73 2.81 -6.59
C ALA A 12 1.52 3.17 -7.47
N HIS A 13 0.83 2.15 -7.97
CA HIS A 13 -0.28 2.30 -8.91
C HIS A 13 -1.46 1.44 -8.50
N THR A 14 -2.54 2.11 -8.10
CA THR A 14 -3.85 1.51 -7.85
C THR A 14 -4.76 1.80 -9.04
N GLU A 15 -5.51 0.78 -9.47
CA GLU A 15 -6.58 0.85 -10.48
C GLU A 15 -7.92 0.51 -9.80
N TYR A 16 -9.03 0.95 -10.41
CA TYR A 16 -10.38 0.63 -9.97
C TYR A 16 -11.11 -0.09 -11.11
N PRO A 17 -11.14 -1.44 -11.11
CA PRO A 17 -11.88 -2.22 -12.11
C PRO A 17 -13.39 -1.94 -12.03
N PRO A 18 -14.19 -2.48 -12.97
CA PRO A 18 -15.64 -2.24 -13.00
C PRO A 18 -16.43 -2.62 -11.74
N ASP A 19 -15.87 -3.49 -10.89
CA ASP A 19 -16.44 -3.84 -9.58
C ASP A 19 -16.18 -2.77 -8.49
N GLY A 20 -15.37 -1.75 -8.81
CA GLY A 20 -15.04 -0.62 -7.95
C GLY A 20 -14.05 -0.93 -6.84
N ALA A 21 -13.55 -2.17 -6.74
CA ALA A 21 -12.59 -2.53 -5.71
C ALA A 21 -11.19 -2.05 -6.08
N PRO A 22 -10.43 -1.39 -5.18
CA PRO A 22 -9.08 -0.96 -5.52
C PRO A 22 -8.17 -2.19 -5.75
N PHE A 23 -7.39 -2.15 -6.83
CA PHE A 23 -6.40 -3.17 -7.17
C PHE A 23 -5.03 -2.55 -7.43
N ASP A 24 -4.02 -2.96 -6.67
CA ASP A 24 -2.66 -2.44 -6.83
C ASP A 24 -1.89 -3.23 -7.89
N LEU A 25 -1.48 -2.54 -8.97
CA LEU A 25 -0.59 -3.06 -10.00
C LEU A 25 0.89 -3.07 -9.58
N GLY A 26 1.20 -2.59 -8.36
CA GLY A 26 2.56 -2.50 -7.85
C GLY A 26 2.64 -2.67 -6.33
N CYS A 27 2.80 -1.57 -5.60
CA CYS A 27 3.14 -1.57 -4.18
C CYS A 27 1.98 -2.01 -3.25
N HIS A 28 1.67 -3.31 -3.19
CA HIS A 28 0.55 -3.80 -2.37
C HIS A 28 0.92 -4.17 -0.92
N TRP A 29 2.19 -4.51 -0.63
CA TRP A 29 2.59 -5.08 0.66
C TRP A 29 3.64 -4.24 1.42
N LEU A 30 3.35 -3.97 2.70
CA LEU A 30 4.34 -3.56 3.71
C LEU A 30 5.12 -4.76 4.27
N HIS A 31 6.35 -4.95 3.80
CA HIS A 31 7.28 -5.90 4.43
C HIS A 31 7.63 -5.45 5.86
N SER A 32 7.77 -6.41 6.79
CA SER A 32 8.04 -6.15 8.22
C SER A 32 7.08 -5.13 8.83
N ALA A 33 5.76 -5.34 8.68
CA ALA A 33 4.74 -4.37 9.07
C ALA A 33 4.95 -3.80 10.49
N SER A 34 5.36 -4.59 11.48
CA SER A 34 5.57 -4.11 12.86
C SER A 34 6.57 -2.95 13.01
N ILE A 35 7.50 -2.77 12.06
CA ILE A 35 8.51 -1.71 12.08
C ILE A 35 8.50 -0.87 10.79
N ASN A 36 7.51 -1.07 9.92
CA ASN A 36 7.49 -0.40 8.63
C ASN A 36 7.14 1.09 8.84
N PRO A 37 7.92 2.04 8.30
CA PRO A 37 7.68 3.47 8.49
C PRO A 37 6.35 3.98 7.90
N PHE A 38 5.70 3.18 7.04
CA PHE A 38 4.36 3.48 6.54
C PHE A 38 3.24 3.04 7.49
N VAL A 39 3.51 2.34 8.60
CA VAL A 39 2.46 1.97 9.56
C VAL A 39 1.79 3.19 10.19
N PRO A 40 2.50 4.20 10.72
CA PRO A 40 1.85 5.39 11.25
C PRO A 40 0.97 6.09 10.22
N VAL A 41 1.38 6.10 8.95
CA VAL A 41 0.60 6.64 7.83
C VAL A 41 -0.65 5.79 7.58
N ALA A 42 -0.51 4.46 7.57
CA ALA A 42 -1.63 3.55 7.40
C ALA A 42 -2.66 3.71 8.54
N GLU A 43 -2.20 3.87 9.78
CA GLU A 43 -3.05 4.12 10.95
C GLU A 43 -3.75 5.49 10.87
N GLU A 44 -3.02 6.56 10.52
CA GLU A 44 -3.55 7.92 10.36
C GLU A 44 -4.70 7.96 9.34
N PHE A 45 -4.56 7.26 8.21
CA PHE A 45 -5.56 7.21 7.15
C PHE A 45 -6.56 6.04 7.30
N GLY A 46 -6.47 5.24 8.37
CA GLY A 46 -7.40 4.13 8.63
C GLY A 46 -7.29 2.95 7.65
N PHE A 47 -6.14 2.79 6.99
CA PHE A 47 -5.89 1.65 6.10
C PHE A 47 -5.72 0.35 6.90
N ARG A 48 -6.33 -0.72 6.38
CA ARG A 48 -6.17 -2.06 6.93
C ARG A 48 -4.96 -2.73 6.33
N TYR A 49 -4.12 -3.33 7.17
CA TYR A 49 -2.99 -4.15 6.76
C TYR A 49 -2.89 -5.37 7.66
N GLN A 50 -2.25 -6.43 7.17
CA GLN A 50 -2.07 -7.64 7.95
C GLN A 50 -1.05 -7.38 9.08
N GLN A 51 -1.52 -7.46 10.31
CA GLN A 51 -0.67 -7.57 11.48
C GLN A 51 -0.51 -9.06 11.81
N ARG A 52 0.73 -9.54 11.86
CA ARG A 52 1.04 -10.86 12.39
C ARG A 52 1.61 -10.68 13.78
N THR A 53 0.87 -11.14 14.79
CA THR A 53 1.37 -11.27 16.16
C THR A 53 2.25 -12.51 16.34
N ASP A 54 2.19 -13.44 15.38
CA ASP A 54 2.73 -14.78 15.53
C ASP A 54 3.82 -15.03 14.46
N PHE A 55 5.07 -15.15 14.92
CA PHE A 55 6.19 -15.57 14.09
C PHE A 55 6.34 -17.10 14.17
N GLY A 56 5.59 -17.83 13.33
CA GLY A 56 5.90 -19.23 13.02
C GLY A 56 5.14 -20.31 13.80
N ARG A 57 3.83 -20.17 13.97
CA ARG A 57 2.92 -21.31 14.15
C ARG A 57 1.78 -21.23 13.16
#